data_AF-A0A3D0KQH2-F1
#
_entry.id   AF-A0A3D0KQH2-F1
#
_cell.length_a   1.000
_cell.length_b   1.000
_cell.length_c   1.000
_cell.angle_alpha   90.00
_cell.angle_beta   90.00
_cell.angle_gamma   90.00
#
_symmetry.space_group_name_H-M   'P 1'
#
loop_
_entity.id
_entity.type
_entity.pdbx_description
1 polymer ?
#
loop_
_entity_poly.entity_id
_entity_poly.type
_entity_poly.pdbx_seq_one_letter_code
_entity_poly.pdbx_strand_id
1 'polypeptide(L)'
;EGVDDMFFVVEVTDETDPRERSLDEVKIRATGDWQLVEAIRIAREKAQALADDDASFAAVEPSADFRRNGNGLDHEAARLIANAAFGQQPGTNTVVETGREAIALRTNSIIEAGEEELATTSRLVAAFSANSIQLDVLNTLARDLSQSHDLQIRLGGVQQLLVGNQNQ
;
A
#
# COMPACT_ATOMS: atom_id res chain seq x y z
N GLU A 1 14.44 3.31 22.70
CA GLU A 1 14.90 3.88 23.97
C GLU A 1 14.12 5.12 24.34
N GLY A 2 12.79 5.13 24.22
CA GLY A 2 11.98 6.35 24.27
C GLY A 2 11.35 6.69 22.92
N VAL A 3 10.39 5.85 22.50
CA VAL A 3 9.32 6.33 21.63
C VAL A 3 8.56 7.33 22.51
N ASP A 4 8.29 8.52 21.99
CA ASP A 4 7.53 9.55 22.70
C ASP A 4 6.16 8.95 23.03
N ASP A 5 6.00 8.44 24.26
CA ASP A 5 4.74 7.90 24.74
C ASP A 5 3.80 9.09 24.90
N MET A 6 3.14 9.44 23.80
CA MET A 6 2.11 10.46 23.75
C MET A 6 0.90 9.93 24.52
N PHE A 7 0.81 10.27 25.81
CA PHE A 7 -0.34 9.93 26.63
C PHE A 7 -1.48 10.92 26.36
N PHE A 8 -2.52 10.44 25.68
CA PHE A 8 -3.78 11.15 25.58
C PHE A 8 -4.64 10.77 26.78
N VAL A 9 -4.93 11.74 27.64
CA VAL A 9 -5.97 11.60 28.67
C VAL A 9 -7.29 12.02 28.03
N VAL A 10 -8.12 11.04 27.70
CA VAL A 10 -9.48 11.27 27.19
C VAL A 10 -10.44 11.08 28.36
N GLU A 11 -11.03 12.19 28.82
CA GLU A 11 -12.15 12.15 29.74
C GLU A 11 -13.43 12.00 28.91
N VAL A 12 -14.09 10.85 29.01
CA VAL A 12 -15.38 10.62 28.37
C VAL A 12 -16.42 11.41 29.15
N THR A 13 -16.82 12.56 28.60
CA THR A 13 -17.80 13.45 29.24
C THR A 13 -19.24 12.98 29.08
N ASP A 14 -19.52 12.26 27.99
CA ASP A 14 -20.81 11.61 27.71
C ASP A 14 -20.62 10.58 26.58
N GLU A 15 -21.41 9.51 26.59
CA GLU A 15 -21.46 8.50 25.52
C GLU A 15 -22.90 8.33 25.10
N THR A 16 -23.21 8.64 23.84
CA THR A 16 -24.54 8.37 23.29
C THR A 16 -24.72 6.89 23.04
N ASP A 17 -25.88 6.35 23.40
CA ASP A 17 -26.23 4.96 23.15
C ASP A 17 -26.00 4.58 21.67
N PRO A 18 -25.43 3.39 21.39
CA PRO A 18 -25.30 2.89 20.04
C PRO A 18 -26.65 2.87 19.33
N ARG A 19 -26.71 3.45 18.12
CA ARG A 19 -27.94 3.42 17.31
C ARG A 19 -28.41 1.98 17.07
N GLU A 20 -29.63 1.67 17.46
CA GLU A 20 -30.30 0.43 17.06
C GLU A 20 -30.52 0.40 15.55
N ARG A 21 -30.16 -0.73 14.91
CA ARG A 21 -30.45 -0.99 13.50
C ARG A 21 -31.72 -1.82 13.40
N SER A 22 -32.64 -1.39 12.56
CA SER A 22 -33.84 -2.20 12.28
C SER A 22 -33.44 -3.51 11.58
N LEU A 23 -34.24 -4.56 11.79
CA LEU A 23 -34.03 -5.84 11.11
C LEU A 23 -34.09 -5.68 9.57
N ASP A 24 -34.92 -4.78 9.07
CA ASP A 24 -35.06 -4.53 7.63
C ASP A 24 -33.81 -3.87 7.03
N GLU A 25 -33.21 -2.91 7.75
CA GLU A 25 -31.93 -2.31 7.36
C GLU A 25 -30.83 -3.38 7.26
N VAL A 26 -30.75 -4.26 8.26
CA VAL A 26 -29.76 -5.35 8.28
C VAL A 26 -29.99 -6.33 7.14
N LYS A 27 -31.25 -6.70 6.86
CA LYS A 27 -31.60 -7.61 5.75
C LYS A 27 -31.24 -7.04 4.38
N ILE A 28 -31.54 -5.75 4.15
CA ILE A 28 -31.21 -5.06 2.90
C ILE A 28 -29.70 -5.08 2.68
N ARG A 29 -28.93 -4.71 3.72
CA ARG A 29 -27.47 -4.69 3.62
C ARG A 29 -26.89 -6.09 3.42
N ALA A 30 -27.34 -7.08 4.19
CA ALA A 30 -26.88 -8.47 4.04
C ALA A 30 -27.19 -9.04 2.65
N THR A 31 -28.33 -8.69 2.08
CA THR A 31 -28.71 -9.11 0.71
C THR A 31 -27.82 -8.44 -0.32
N GLY A 32 -27.56 -7.13 -0.20
CA GLY A 32 -26.65 -6.41 -1.08
C GLY A 32 -25.22 -6.95 -1.01
N ASP A 33 -24.71 -7.22 0.19
CA ASP A 33 -23.39 -7.80 0.41
C ASP A 33 -23.30 -9.21 -0.19
N TRP A 34 -24.34 -10.04 -0.01
CA TRP A 34 -24.40 -11.37 -0.63
C TRP A 34 -24.43 -11.31 -2.16
N GLN A 35 -25.24 -10.42 -2.73
CA GLN A 35 -25.30 -10.23 -4.19
C GLN A 35 -23.96 -9.77 -4.76
N LEU A 36 -23.24 -8.90 -4.06
CA LEU A 36 -21.90 -8.46 -4.45
C LEU A 36 -20.91 -9.62 -4.46
N VAL A 37 -20.88 -10.42 -3.39
CA VAL A 37 -20.01 -11.61 -3.31
C VAL A 37 -20.31 -12.59 -4.43
N GLU A 38 -21.59 -12.82 -4.71
CA GLU A 38 -22.02 -13.72 -5.77
C GLU A 38 -21.65 -13.20 -7.17
N ALA A 39 -21.80 -11.89 -7.40
CA ALA A 39 -21.38 -11.26 -8.64
C ALA A 39 -19.86 -11.39 -8.87
N ILE A 40 -19.05 -11.19 -7.81
CA ILE A 40 -17.59 -11.37 -7.87
C ILE A 40 -17.25 -12.83 -8.17
N ARG A 41 -17.90 -13.79 -7.51
CA ARG A 41 -17.71 -15.22 -7.74
C ARG A 41 -17.98 -15.58 -9.22
N ILE A 42 -19.09 -15.12 -9.76
CA ILE A 42 -19.47 -15.36 -11.17
C ILE A 42 -18.46 -14.71 -12.13
N ALA A 43 -18.03 -13.47 -11.86
CA ALA A 43 -17.04 -12.80 -12.68
C ALA A 43 -15.71 -13.57 -12.72
N ARG A 44 -15.25 -14.05 -11.55
CA ARG A 44 -14.05 -14.86 -11.42
C ARG A 44 -14.19 -16.19 -12.17
N GLU A 45 -15.30 -16.90 -12.03
CA GLU A 45 -15.52 -18.17 -12.73
C GLU A 45 -15.51 -18.00 -14.24
N LYS A 46 -16.11 -16.92 -14.75
CA LYS A 46 -16.04 -16.59 -16.18
C LYS A 46 -14.62 -16.28 -16.64
N ALA A 47 -13.87 -15.48 -15.88
CA ALA A 47 -12.48 -15.18 -16.18
C ALA A 47 -11.61 -16.44 -16.12
N GLN A 48 -11.86 -17.34 -15.16
CA GLN A 48 -11.16 -18.61 -15.04
C GLN A 48 -11.44 -19.51 -16.24
N ALA A 49 -12.69 -19.63 -16.67
CA ALA A 49 -13.05 -20.41 -17.84
C ALA A 49 -12.35 -19.92 -19.11
N LEU A 50 -12.15 -18.60 -19.25
CA LEU A 50 -11.35 -18.02 -20.34
C LEU A 50 -9.86 -18.29 -20.18
N ALA A 51 -9.34 -18.23 -18.95
CA ALA A 51 -7.92 -18.50 -18.66
C ALA A 51 -7.53 -19.97 -18.88
N ASP A 52 -8.45 -20.91 -18.63
CA ASP A 52 -8.25 -22.35 -18.80
C ASP A 52 -8.27 -22.77 -20.29
N ASP A 53 -8.78 -21.94 -21.19
CA ASP A 53 -8.84 -22.18 -22.62
C ASP A 53 -7.93 -21.24 -23.42
N ASP A 54 -6.77 -21.74 -23.83
CA ASP A 54 -5.80 -20.99 -24.65
C ASP A 54 -6.40 -20.41 -25.94
N ALA A 55 -7.41 -21.06 -26.52
CA ALA A 55 -8.06 -20.59 -27.74
C ALA A 55 -8.83 -19.29 -27.51
N SER A 56 -9.28 -19.02 -26.27
CA SER A 56 -9.94 -17.77 -25.89
C SER A 56 -9.06 -16.54 -26.08
N PHE A 57 -7.73 -16.70 -26.12
CA PHE A 57 -6.78 -15.60 -26.37
C PHE A 57 -6.38 -15.47 -27.85
N ALA A 58 -6.75 -16.39 -28.73
CA ALA A 58 -6.27 -16.40 -30.12
C ALA A 58 -6.78 -15.22 -30.96
N ALA A 59 -7.94 -14.67 -30.62
CA ALA A 59 -8.55 -13.53 -31.31
C ALA A 59 -8.43 -12.20 -30.53
N VAL A 60 -7.67 -12.20 -29.42
CA VAL A 60 -7.50 -11.02 -28.56
C VAL A 60 -6.25 -10.27 -29.00
N GLU A 61 -6.40 -8.98 -29.28
CA GLU A 61 -5.26 -8.12 -29.60
C GLU A 61 -4.38 -7.96 -28.35
N PRO A 62 -3.05 -8.18 -28.44
CA PRO A 62 -2.15 -7.93 -27.33
C PRO A 62 -2.18 -6.46 -26.90
N SER A 63 -1.97 -6.21 -25.61
CA SER A 63 -1.73 -4.85 -25.13
C SER A 63 -0.46 -4.28 -25.75
N ALA A 64 -0.36 -2.95 -25.83
CA ALA A 64 0.92 -2.28 -26.07
C ALA A 64 1.95 -2.65 -24.98
N ASP A 65 3.23 -2.47 -25.28
CA ASP A 65 4.30 -2.70 -24.31
C ASP A 65 4.12 -1.82 -23.07
N PHE A 66 4.24 -2.45 -21.91
CA PHE A 66 4.11 -1.77 -20.62
C PHE A 66 5.20 -2.21 -19.65
N ARG A 67 5.48 -1.34 -18.68
CA ARG A 67 6.51 -1.55 -17.66
C ARG A 67 5.97 -2.31 -16.47
N ARG A 68 6.87 -2.92 -15.68
CA ARG A 68 6.53 -3.69 -14.46
C ARG A 68 5.74 -2.91 -13.41
N ASN A 69 5.81 -1.58 -13.42
CA ASN A 69 5.02 -0.73 -12.54
C ASN A 69 3.59 -0.44 -13.05
N GLY A 70 3.22 -0.96 -14.23
CA GLY A 70 1.93 -0.72 -14.89
C GLY A 70 1.92 0.45 -15.87
N ASN A 71 3.01 1.23 -15.99
CA ASN A 71 3.04 2.34 -16.93
C ASN A 71 2.99 1.82 -18.37
N GLY A 72 2.06 2.34 -19.18
CA GLY A 72 1.80 1.89 -20.54
C GLY A 72 0.50 1.10 -20.69
N LEU A 73 -0.10 0.64 -19.58
CA LEU A 73 -1.44 0.08 -19.58
C LEU A 73 -2.48 1.17 -19.32
N ASP A 74 -3.45 1.30 -20.21
CA ASP A 74 -4.62 2.15 -20.01
C ASP A 74 -5.69 1.38 -19.22
N HIS A 75 -5.43 1.18 -17.92
CA HIS A 75 -6.33 0.46 -17.02
C HIS A 75 -6.20 0.97 -15.59
N GLU A 76 -7.31 1.11 -14.86
CA GLU A 76 -7.30 1.56 -13.46
C GLU A 76 -6.50 0.61 -12.55
N ALA A 77 -6.56 -0.69 -12.84
CA ALA A 77 -5.81 -1.75 -12.17
C ALA A 77 -4.46 -2.08 -12.83
N ALA A 78 -3.89 -1.18 -13.66
CA ALA A 78 -2.66 -1.41 -14.43
C ALA A 78 -1.52 -2.03 -13.62
N ARG A 79 -1.29 -1.56 -12.39
CA ARG A 79 -0.23 -2.08 -11.52
C ARG A 79 -0.48 -3.53 -11.08
N LEU A 80 -1.73 -3.89 -10.78
CA LEU A 80 -2.10 -5.25 -10.40
C LEU A 80 -1.94 -6.20 -11.59
N ILE A 81 -2.42 -5.78 -12.77
CA ILE A 81 -2.30 -6.53 -14.01
C ILE A 81 -0.82 -6.74 -14.36
N ALA A 82 -0.01 -5.69 -14.30
CA ALA A 82 1.42 -5.78 -14.61
C ALA A 82 2.15 -6.70 -13.62
N ASN A 83 1.85 -6.61 -12.32
CA ASN A 83 2.44 -7.52 -11.34
C ASN A 83 2.11 -8.99 -11.64
N ALA A 84 0.88 -9.30 -12.05
CA ALA A 84 0.50 -10.65 -12.45
C ALA A 84 1.22 -11.09 -13.74
N ALA A 85 1.26 -10.23 -14.77
CA ALA A 85 1.88 -10.52 -16.06
C ALA A 85 3.39 -10.84 -15.92
N PHE A 86 4.11 -10.03 -15.15
CA PHE A 86 5.55 -10.21 -14.88
C PHE A 86 5.85 -11.26 -13.79
N GLY A 87 4.82 -11.75 -13.09
CA GLY A 87 4.94 -12.79 -12.06
C GLY A 87 4.84 -14.21 -12.58
N GLN A 88 4.46 -14.39 -13.86
CA GLN A 88 4.27 -15.68 -14.50
C GLN A 88 5.19 -15.88 -15.71
N GLN A 89 5.35 -17.13 -16.15
CA GLN A 89 6.15 -17.44 -17.34
C GLN A 89 5.40 -17.05 -18.63
N PRO A 90 6.11 -16.64 -19.70
CA PRO A 90 5.50 -16.45 -21.01
C PRO A 90 4.74 -17.71 -21.46
N GLY A 91 3.60 -17.51 -22.11
CA GLY A 91 2.67 -18.55 -22.51
C GLY A 91 1.70 -19.02 -21.41
N THR A 92 1.85 -18.54 -20.17
CA THR A 92 0.94 -18.89 -19.06
C THR A 92 -0.24 -17.93 -18.98
N ASN A 93 -1.38 -18.45 -18.52
CA ASN A 93 -2.61 -17.70 -18.27
C ASN A 93 -2.89 -17.61 -16.76
N THR A 94 -3.52 -16.54 -16.32
CA THR A 94 -3.96 -16.35 -14.94
C THR A 94 -5.20 -15.46 -14.89
N VAL A 95 -5.80 -15.35 -13.71
CA VAL A 95 -6.92 -14.45 -13.44
C VAL A 95 -6.48 -13.36 -12.47
N VAL A 96 -6.80 -12.11 -12.79
CA VAL A 96 -6.55 -10.94 -11.94
C VAL A 96 -7.88 -10.35 -11.49
N GLU A 97 -8.13 -10.34 -10.18
CA GLU A 97 -9.29 -9.68 -9.59
C GLU A 97 -8.93 -8.23 -9.23
N THR A 98 -9.66 -7.26 -9.77
CA THR A 98 -9.44 -5.81 -9.52
C THR A 98 -10.36 -5.26 -8.43
N GLY A 99 -11.24 -6.10 -7.88
CA GLY A 99 -12.29 -5.74 -6.93
C GLY A 99 -13.61 -5.32 -7.58
N ARG A 100 -13.59 -4.86 -8.83
CA ARG A 100 -14.78 -4.55 -9.64
C ARG A 100 -15.05 -5.58 -10.73
N GLU A 101 -14.00 -6.24 -11.19
CA GLU A 101 -14.03 -7.22 -12.26
C GLU A 101 -12.94 -8.28 -12.04
N ALA A 102 -13.01 -9.34 -12.82
CA ALA A 102 -11.97 -10.35 -12.94
C ALA A 102 -11.52 -10.43 -14.40
N ILE A 103 -10.22 -10.38 -14.61
CA ILE A 103 -9.59 -10.29 -15.93
C ILE A 103 -8.80 -11.57 -16.17
N ALA A 104 -9.11 -12.25 -17.29
CA ALA A 104 -8.26 -13.34 -17.78
C ALA A 104 -7.05 -12.75 -18.49
N LEU A 105 -5.86 -13.12 -18.06
CA LEU A 105 -4.59 -12.54 -18.50
C LEU A 105 -3.68 -13.62 -19.05
N ARG A 106 -3.14 -13.41 -20.26
CA ARG A 106 -2.08 -14.23 -20.85
C ARG A 106 -0.82 -13.41 -21.02
N THR A 107 0.32 -13.92 -20.53
CA THR A 107 1.61 -13.29 -20.80
C THR A 107 2.16 -13.82 -22.11
N ASN A 108 2.19 -13.00 -23.16
CA ASN A 108 2.73 -13.42 -24.45
C ASN A 108 4.26 -13.51 -24.45
N SER A 109 4.92 -12.44 -24.01
CA SER A 109 6.37 -12.34 -23.94
C SER A 109 6.79 -11.36 -22.85
N ILE A 110 7.96 -11.60 -22.26
CA ILE A 110 8.63 -10.65 -21.37
C ILE A 110 9.91 -10.23 -22.08
N ILE A 111 10.02 -8.94 -22.40
CA ILE A 111 11.19 -8.36 -23.06
C ILE A 111 12.19 -7.95 -21.97
N GLU A 112 13.46 -8.29 -22.16
CA GLU A 112 14.52 -7.87 -21.24
C GLU A 112 14.70 -6.35 -21.28
N ALA A 113 14.92 -5.75 -20.11
CA ALA A 113 15.21 -4.32 -20.02
C ALA A 113 16.57 -4.02 -20.66
N GLY A 114 16.61 -2.99 -21.51
CA GLY A 114 17.86 -2.53 -22.11
C GLY A 114 18.84 -1.97 -21.08
N GLU A 115 20.12 -1.89 -21.45
CA GLU A 115 21.19 -1.41 -20.57
C GLU A 115 20.91 -0.03 -19.96
N GLU A 116 20.30 0.88 -20.75
CA GLU A 116 19.93 2.22 -20.28
C GLU A 116 18.83 2.19 -19.20
N GLU A 117 17.81 1.36 -19.36
CA GLU A 117 16.73 1.21 -18.37
C GLU A 117 17.26 0.56 -17.09
N LEU A 118 18.14 -0.45 -17.22
CA LEU A 118 18.82 -1.06 -16.08
C LEU A 118 19.68 -0.04 -15.34
N ALA A 119 20.47 0.76 -16.05
CA ALA A 119 21.31 1.79 -15.45
C ALA A 119 20.49 2.88 -14.75
N THR A 120 19.37 3.28 -15.34
CA THR A 120 18.46 4.29 -14.77
C THR A 120 17.76 3.76 -13.52
N THR A 121 17.23 2.54 -13.57
CA THR A 121 16.56 1.89 -12.43
C THR A 121 17.55 1.65 -11.29
N SER A 122 18.77 1.19 -11.61
CA SER A 122 19.82 0.98 -10.61
C SER A 122 20.20 2.29 -9.90
N ARG A 123 20.31 3.40 -10.63
CA ARG A 123 20.54 4.73 -10.05
C ARG A 123 19.41 5.16 -9.13
N LEU A 124 18.15 4.93 -9.51
CA LEU A 124 16.98 5.27 -8.69
C LEU A 124 16.96 4.45 -7.38
N VAL A 125 17.20 3.14 -7.46
CA VAL A 125 17.27 2.26 -6.28
C VAL A 125 18.44 2.67 -5.37
N ALA A 126 19.61 2.94 -5.94
CA ALA A 126 20.77 3.40 -5.17
C ALA A 126 20.49 4.74 -4.45
N ALA A 127 19.85 5.70 -5.13
CA ALA A 127 19.47 6.97 -4.53
C ALA A 127 18.45 6.81 -3.39
N PHE A 128 17.43 5.97 -3.58
CA PHE A 128 16.44 5.69 -2.55
C PHE A 128 17.06 5.02 -1.32
N SER A 129 17.92 4.01 -1.53
CA SER A 129 18.63 3.34 -0.45
C SER A 129 19.58 4.29 0.29
N ALA A 130 20.34 5.11 -0.43
CA ALA A 130 21.23 6.09 0.16
C ALA A 130 20.48 7.11 1.04
N ASN A 131 19.33 7.60 0.56
CA ASN A 131 18.50 8.53 1.33
C ASN A 131 17.91 7.86 2.59
N SER A 132 17.42 6.63 2.47
CA SER A 132 16.87 5.86 3.60
C SER A 132 17.94 5.60 4.67
N ILE A 133 19.14 5.18 4.26
CA ILE A 133 20.28 4.97 5.15
C ILE A 133 20.70 6.29 5.80
N GLN A 134 20.74 7.39 5.04
CA GLN A 134 21.12 8.69 5.59
C GLN A 134 20.13 9.14 6.68
N LEU A 135 18.83 8.98 6.47
CA LEU A 135 17.82 9.30 7.49
C LEU A 135 17.96 8.42 8.74
N ASP A 136 18.19 7.12 8.57
CA ASP A 136 18.38 6.19 9.68
C ASP A 136 19.65 6.51 10.49
N VAL A 137 20.75 6.83 9.80
CA VAL A 137 22.00 7.26 10.43
C VAL A 137 21.82 8.60 11.16
N LEU A 138 21.13 9.57 10.55
CA LEU A 138 20.85 10.85 11.21
C LEU A 138 20.00 10.67 12.47
N ASN A 139 18.98 9.83 12.42
CA ASN A 139 18.15 9.52 13.59
C ASN A 139 18.94 8.82 14.69
N THR A 140 19.80 7.88 14.31
CA THR A 140 20.69 7.18 15.25
C THR A 140 21.68 8.14 15.89
N LEU A 141 22.35 8.99 15.10
CA LEU A 141 23.28 10.00 15.59
C LEU A 141 22.59 11.04 16.48
N ALA A 142 21.38 11.49 16.11
CA ALA A 142 20.61 12.41 16.94
C ALA A 142 20.28 11.80 18.30
N ARG A 143 19.91 10.51 18.31
CA ARG A 143 19.67 9.76 19.54
C ARG A 143 20.94 9.58 20.37
N ASP A 144 22.04 9.17 19.76
CA ASP A 144 23.33 9.00 20.44
C ASP A 144 23.85 10.31 21.01
N LEU A 145 23.73 11.42 20.26
CA LEU A 145 24.07 12.76 20.74
C LEU A 145 23.18 13.18 21.90
N SER A 146 21.88 12.91 21.84
CA SER A 146 20.94 13.19 22.93
C SER A 146 21.26 12.39 24.20
N GLN A 147 21.66 11.13 24.06
CA GLN A 147 22.04 10.27 25.19
C GLN A 147 23.42 10.63 25.74
N SER A 148 24.41 10.85 24.87
CA SER A 148 25.79 11.19 25.25
C SER A 148 25.91 12.57 25.87
N HIS A 149 25.14 13.56 25.41
CA HIS A 149 25.19 14.91 25.96
C HIS A 149 24.19 15.11 27.09
N ASP A 150 23.49 14.05 27.51
CA ASP A 150 22.49 14.04 28.57
C ASP A 150 21.72 15.36 28.54
N LEU A 151 21.06 15.62 27.40
CA LEU A 151 20.20 16.78 27.19
C LEU A 151 18.96 16.63 28.09
N GLN A 152 19.20 16.50 29.39
CA GLN A 152 18.22 16.69 30.44
C GLN A 152 17.76 18.12 30.29
N ILE A 153 16.49 18.26 29.93
CA ILE A 153 15.75 19.48 30.20
C ILE A 153 16.03 19.80 31.66
N ARG A 154 16.85 20.83 31.90
CA ARG A 154 17.13 21.31 33.26
C ARG A 154 15.81 21.88 33.78
N LEU A 155 15.02 21.04 34.45
CA LEU A 155 13.74 21.41 35.06
C LEU A 155 13.88 22.67 35.92
N GLY A 156 15.03 22.85 36.59
CA GLY A 156 15.36 24.06 37.33
C GLY A 156 15.45 25.33 36.46
N GLY A 157 15.99 25.25 35.24
CA GLY A 157 16.03 26.38 34.30
C GLY A 157 14.68 26.67 33.66
N VAL A 158 13.87 25.64 33.41
CA VAL A 158 12.50 25.78 32.90
C VAL A 158 11.56 26.34 33.98
N GLN A 159 11.71 25.94 35.25
CA GLN A 159 11.01 26.56 36.39
C GLN A 159 11.42 28.02 36.58
N GLN A 160 12.69 28.37 36.39
CA GLN A 160 13.15 29.76 36.53
C GLN A 160 12.64 30.67 35.39
N LEU A 161 12.44 30.11 34.18
CA LEU A 161 11.81 30.79 33.04
C LEU A 161 10.28 30.90 33.17
N LEU A 162 9.61 29.90 33.74
CA LEU A 162 8.15 29.86 33.88
C LEU A 162 7.63 30.63 35.11
N VAL A 163 8.38 30.63 36.22
CA VAL A 163 7.88 31.16 37.51
C VAL A 163 8.50 32.53 37.85
N GLY A 164 9.60 32.92 37.18
CA GLY A 164 10.34 34.15 37.48
C GLY A 164 11.05 34.08 38.83
N ASN A 165 12.24 34.70 38.94
CA ASN A 165 13.01 34.75 40.19
C ASN A 165 12.16 35.32 41.34
N GLN A 166 11.73 34.47 42.27
CA GLN A 166 11.37 34.90 43.62
C GLN A 166 12.63 34.87 44.50
N ASN A 167 13.46 35.90 44.35
CA ASN A 167 14.44 36.27 45.38
C ASN A 167 13.75 37.22 46.37
N GLN A 168 13.44 36.70 47.56
CA GLN A 168 13.71 37.41 48.82
C GLN A 168 14.72 36.60 49.60
#